data_AF-K8XCK4-F1
#
_entry.id   AF-K8XCK4-F1
#
_cell.length_a   1.000
_cell.length_b   1.000
_cell.length_c   1.000
_cell.angle_alpha   90.00
_cell.angle_beta   90.00
_cell.angle_gamma   90.00
#
_symmetry.space_group_name_H-M   'P 1'
#
loop_
_entity.id
_entity.type
_entity.pdbx_description
1 polymer ?
#
loop_
_entity_poly.entity_id
_entity_poly.type
_entity_poly.pdbx_seq_one_letter_code
_entity_poly.pdbx_strand_id
1 'polypeptide(L)' 'KAAASQIPVNRVGQPEDIAHTASFFVSEGAGFVSGQVVYVAGGPKD' A
#
# COMPACT_ATOMS: atom_id res chain seq x y z
N LYS A 1 -16.36 6.20 -15.71
CA LYS A 1 -15.19 7.04 -15.36
C LYS A 1 -13.99 6.12 -15.21
N ALA A 2 -12.81 6.47 -15.71
CA ALA A 2 -11.62 5.62 -15.58
C ALA A 2 -11.28 5.46 -14.09
N ALA A 3 -10.98 4.25 -13.63
CA ALA A 3 -10.73 3.95 -12.20
C ALA A 3 -9.65 4.88 -11.59
N ALA A 4 -8.64 5.24 -12.36
CA ALA A 4 -7.58 6.16 -11.96
C ALA A 4 -8.08 7.53 -11.49
N SER A 5 -9.17 8.07 -12.06
CA SER A 5 -9.68 9.41 -11.70
C SER A 5 -10.40 9.46 -10.35
N GLN A 6 -10.61 8.30 -9.72
CA GLN A 6 -11.24 8.17 -8.40
C GLN A 6 -10.21 7.79 -7.33
N ILE A 7 -8.96 7.51 -7.72
CA ILE A 7 -7.88 7.14 -6.82
C ILE A 7 -7.05 8.40 -6.54
N PRO A 8 -6.83 8.80 -5.27
CA PRO A 8 -6.10 10.03 -4.93
C PRO A 8 -4.69 10.13 -5.53
N VAL A 9 -3.96 9.01 -5.65
CA VAL A 9 -2.65 8.98 -6.34
C VAL A 9 -2.75 8.96 -7.88
N ASN A 10 -3.96 9.12 -8.45
CA ASN A 10 -4.26 9.24 -9.88
C ASN A 10 -3.75 8.09 -10.77
N ARG A 11 -3.62 6.89 -10.22
CA ARG A 11 -3.28 5.68 -10.98
C ARG A 11 -3.90 4.44 -10.38
N VAL A 12 -4.06 3.41 -11.20
CA VAL A 12 -4.42 2.08 -10.73
C VAL A 12 -3.23 1.45 -10.00
N GLY A 13 -3.51 0.78 -8.88
CA GLY A 13 -2.51 0.03 -8.14
C GLY A 13 -1.86 -1.05 -9.00
N GLN A 14 -0.58 -1.30 -8.76
CA GLN A 14 0.21 -2.32 -9.43
C GLN A 14 0.68 -3.36 -8.40
N PRO A 15 1.02 -4.59 -8.80
CA PRO A 15 1.54 -5.62 -7.89
C PRO A 15 2.73 -5.14 -7.03
N GLU A 16 3.57 -4.28 -7.60
CA GLU A 16 4.75 -3.72 -6.94
C GLU A 16 4.37 -2.88 -5.71
N ASP A 17 3.19 -2.26 -5.69
CA ASP A 17 2.72 -1.48 -4.53
C ASP A 17 2.58 -2.38 -3.29
N ILE A 18 2.06 -3.60 -3.48
CA ILE A 18 1.96 -4.61 -2.42
C ILE A 18 3.33 -5.18 -2.09
N ALA A 19 4.13 -5.49 -3.11
CA ALA A 19 5.45 -6.09 -2.94
C ALA A 19 6.37 -5.20 -2.09
N HIS A 20 6.36 -3.88 -2.29
CA HIS A 20 7.14 -2.96 -1.47
C HIS A 20 6.68 -2.93 -0.01
N THR A 21 5.38 -2.94 0.28
CA THR A 21 4.88 -3.00 1.67
C THR A 21 5.23 -4.34 2.33
N ALA A 22 5.12 -5.45 1.60
CA ALA A 22 5.57 -6.75 2.09
C ALA A 22 7.08 -6.75 2.37
N SER A 23 7.89 -6.18 1.46
CA SER A 23 9.33 -6.03 1.63
C SER A 23 9.70 -5.22 2.86
N PHE A 24 8.94 -4.17 3.19
CA PHE A 24 9.10 -3.43 4.44
C PHE A 24 8.87 -4.33 5.65
N PHE A 25 7.76 -5.08 5.69
CA PHE A 25 7.44 -5.94 6.84
C PHE A 25 8.46 -7.05 7.09
N VAL A 26 9.11 -7.57 6.06
CA VAL A 26 10.15 -8.60 6.20
C VAL A 26 11.56 -8.04 6.39
N SER A 27 11.71 -6.70 6.37
CA SER A 27 13.02 -6.06 6.57
C SER A 27 13.43 -6.07 8.05
N GLU A 28 14.73 -6.05 8.32
CA GLU A 28 15.28 -6.05 9.68
C GLU A 28 14.78 -4.84 10.51
N GLY A 29 14.57 -3.70 9.86
CA GLY A 29 14.09 -2.47 10.51
C GLY A 29 12.64 -2.55 11.02
N ALA A 30 11.85 -3.52 10.55
CA ALA A 30 10.46 -3.70 10.98
C ALA A 30 10.31 -4.59 12.23
N GLY A 31 11.40 -4.99 12.90
CA GLY A 31 11.37 -5.95 14.02
C GLY A 31 10.52 -5.56 15.24
N PHE A 32 10.11 -4.29 15.37
CA PHE A 32 9.21 -3.82 16.43
C PHE A 32 7.76 -3.59 15.96
N VAL A 33 7.46 -3.90 14.69
CA VAL A 33 6.13 -3.75 14.10
C VAL A 33 5.40 -5.10 14.16
N SER A 34 4.36 -5.18 14.98
CA SER A 34 3.55 -6.39 15.13
C SER A 34 2.06 -6.05 15.26
N GLY A 35 1.21 -6.97 14.80
CA GLY A 35 -0.26 -6.84 14.84
C GLY A 35 -0.83 -5.72 13.97
N GLN A 36 -0.04 -5.13 13.06
CA GLN A 36 -0.45 -4.01 12.24
C GLN A 36 -1.12 -4.45 10.92
N VAL A 37 -2.08 -3.66 10.47
CA VAL A 37 -2.71 -3.78 9.14
C VAL A 37 -2.40 -2.52 8.34
N VAL A 38 -1.82 -2.69 7.15
CA VAL A 38 -1.49 -1.58 6.25
C VAL A 38 -2.34 -1.68 4.99
N TYR A 39 -3.08 -0.60 4.70
CA TYR A 39 -3.90 -0.50 3.50
C TYR A 39 -3.12 0.12 2.35
N VAL A 40 -2.78 -0.69 1.35
CA VAL A 40 -2.13 -0.23 0.11
C VAL A 40 -3.21 0.08 -0.92
N ALA A 41 -3.83 1.27 -0.81
CA ALA A 41 -5.03 1.63 -1.58
C ALA A 41 -4.87 2.86 -2.49
N GLY A 42 -3.72 3.52 -2.50
CA GLY A 42 -3.50 4.72 -3.31
C GLY A 42 -4.27 5.96 -2.83
N GLY A 43 -4.64 6.01 -1.56
CA GLY A 43 -5.39 7.10 -0.93
C GLY A 43 -6.32 6.59 0.18
N PRO A 44 -7.03 7.49 0.89
CA PRO A 44 -7.93 7.10 1.96
C PRO A 44 -9.08 6.25 1.41
N LYS A 45 -9.51 5.26 2.18
CA LYS A 45 -10.78 4.54 1.94
C LYS A 45 -11.96 5.21 2.63
N ASP A 46 -11.70 6.29 3.38
CA ASP A 46 -12.64 7.07 4.19
C ASP A 46 -12.66 8.53 3.76
#